data_AF-A0A7Z9F2V3-F1
#
_entry.id   AF-A0A7Z9F2V3-F1
#
_cell.length_a   1.000
_cell.length_b   1.000
_cell.length_c   1.000
_cell.angle_alpha   90.00
_cell.angle_beta   90.00
_cell.angle_gamma   90.00
#
_symmetry.space_group_name_H-M   'P 1'
#
loop_
_entity.id
_entity.type
_entity.pdbx_description
1 polymer ?
#
loop_
_entity_poly.entity_id
_entity_poly.type
_entity_poly.pdbx_seq_one_letter_code
_entity_poly.pdbx_strand_id
1 'polypeptide(L)'
;MGLSDRKPTTLEEYADYKVRFNNWGRWGDDDQFGTLNHIDQEGIKHAVGLVQDGRTVSCSNPLATSAVVPDERRNGRPADHIMSVGPSASGDYVGVSYHGFVNTHIDALCHIFTGDANEGGRLYNDRDPALVTETGALTNSVDNWRDGIVTRGVLYDIPRMRGQDYLETDNPVEGWDLEDWAKSVGIEPRDGDIVLVRSGSDKFWAANPDFEFSFPPNTPGNAPSIIEYLYDTNASMLGWDLQESGHQHYEYPARIVIHEVVIPHMGMPLLDNANFERLAEVCAETGRYEFLLTIAPLVVNGGTGSPVNPIATF
;
A
#
# COMPACT_ATOMS: atom_id res chain seq x y z
N MET A 1 12.43 9.19 -19.50
CA MET A 1 11.72 10.49 -19.43
C MET A 1 11.17 10.62 -18.02
N GLY A 2 10.81 11.82 -17.59
CA GLY A 2 10.36 12.05 -16.20
C GLY A 2 8.89 12.44 -16.11
N LEU A 3 8.36 12.57 -14.89
CA LEU A 3 6.97 13.02 -14.63
C LEU A 3 6.58 14.29 -15.40
N SER A 4 7.57 15.16 -15.68
CA SER A 4 7.41 16.38 -16.47
C SER A 4 6.87 16.17 -17.88
N ASP A 5 7.14 15.01 -18.48
CA ASP A 5 6.72 14.71 -19.85
C ASP A 5 5.27 14.21 -19.93
N ARG A 6 4.65 13.87 -18.78
CA ARG A 6 3.26 13.40 -18.63
C ARG A 6 2.86 12.36 -19.68
N LYS A 7 3.69 11.32 -19.80
CA LYS A 7 3.44 10.19 -20.69
C LYS A 7 3.45 8.90 -19.87
N PRO A 8 2.61 7.92 -20.26
CA PRO A 8 2.70 6.58 -19.70
C PRO A 8 4.11 6.01 -19.79
N THR A 9 4.52 5.28 -18.75
CA THR A 9 5.80 4.58 -18.69
C THR A 9 5.94 3.63 -19.88
N THR A 10 6.98 3.77 -20.69
CA THR A 10 7.23 2.82 -21.78
C THR A 10 7.79 1.48 -21.26
N LEU A 11 7.81 0.44 -22.10
CA LEU A 11 8.40 -0.85 -21.73
C LEU A 11 9.89 -0.76 -21.37
N GLU A 12 10.63 0.10 -22.09
CA GLU A 12 12.05 0.34 -21.82
C GLU A 12 12.25 1.05 -20.48
N GLU A 13 11.43 2.07 -20.19
CA GLU A 13 11.46 2.78 -18.91
C GLU A 13 11.07 1.87 -17.76
N TYR A 14 10.03 1.04 -17.92
CA TYR A 14 9.63 0.09 -16.90
C TYR A 14 10.75 -0.92 -16.58
N ALA A 15 11.47 -1.40 -17.59
CA ALA A 15 12.65 -2.24 -17.38
C ALA A 15 13.75 -1.49 -16.63
N ASP A 16 13.98 -0.22 -16.97
CA ASP A 16 14.95 0.65 -16.30
C ASP A 16 14.58 0.98 -14.85
N TYR A 17 13.28 1.04 -14.49
CA TYR A 17 12.83 1.32 -13.11
C TYR A 17 13.45 0.37 -12.08
N LYS A 18 13.62 -0.91 -12.44
CA LYS A 18 14.24 -1.95 -11.57
C LYS A 18 15.72 -1.67 -11.26
N VAL A 19 16.38 -0.85 -12.08
CA VAL A 19 17.77 -0.40 -11.90
C VAL A 19 17.80 1.00 -11.29
N ARG A 20 17.03 1.92 -11.86
CA ARG A 20 17.02 3.35 -11.51
C ARG A 20 16.45 3.62 -10.13
N PHE A 21 15.43 2.87 -9.72
CA PHE A 21 14.73 3.04 -8.44
C PHE A 21 15.05 1.93 -7.45
N ASN A 22 16.30 1.47 -7.48
CA ASN A 22 16.81 0.41 -6.63
C ASN A 22 17.58 1.01 -5.44
N ASN A 23 17.19 0.64 -4.21
CA ASN A 23 17.80 1.12 -2.98
C ASN A 23 18.72 0.07 -2.30
N TRP A 24 19.13 -0.98 -2.99
CA TRP A 24 20.03 -1.98 -2.42
C TRP A 24 21.36 -1.33 -2.00
N GLY A 25 21.82 -1.66 -0.80
CA GLY A 25 23.00 -1.07 -0.18
C GLY A 25 22.84 0.38 0.32
N ARG A 26 21.72 1.07 0.04
CA ARG A 26 21.51 2.49 0.43
C ARG A 26 21.63 2.70 1.94
N TRP A 27 21.11 1.75 2.73
CA TRP A 27 21.17 1.76 4.20
C TRP A 27 22.08 0.67 4.77
N GLY A 28 22.97 0.13 3.93
CA GLY A 28 23.90 -0.96 4.27
C GLY A 28 23.40 -2.34 3.83
N ASP A 29 24.36 -3.24 3.62
CA ASP A 29 24.11 -4.59 3.06
C ASP A 29 23.28 -5.49 3.99
N ASP A 30 23.16 -5.10 5.27
CA ASP A 30 22.37 -5.82 6.25
C ASP A 30 20.96 -5.26 6.50
N ASP A 31 20.61 -4.16 5.83
CA ASP A 31 19.30 -3.53 5.99
C ASP A 31 18.14 -4.46 5.61
N GLN A 32 17.07 -4.34 6.38
CA GLN A 32 15.79 -5.03 6.19
C GLN A 32 14.59 -4.10 6.44
N PHE A 33 14.83 -2.80 6.63
CA PHE A 33 13.79 -1.78 6.81
C PHE A 33 13.38 -1.14 5.49
N GLY A 34 14.30 -1.05 4.51
CA GLY A 34 14.05 -0.45 3.22
C GLY A 34 13.67 1.02 3.34
N THR A 35 12.67 1.47 2.58
CA THR A 35 12.26 2.89 2.54
C THR A 35 11.71 3.41 3.87
N LEU A 36 11.36 2.55 4.82
CA LEU A 36 11.02 3.00 6.18
C LEU A 36 12.19 3.70 6.88
N ASN A 37 13.44 3.48 6.44
CA ASN A 37 14.61 4.23 6.90
C ASN A 37 14.57 5.73 6.54
N HIS A 38 13.65 6.17 5.67
CA HIS A 38 13.40 7.60 5.44
C HIS A 38 12.69 8.28 6.62
N ILE A 39 12.05 7.50 7.50
CA ILE A 39 11.36 8.04 8.67
C ILE A 39 12.41 8.35 9.74
N ASP A 40 12.67 9.63 9.96
CA ASP A 40 13.56 10.09 11.04
C ASP A 40 12.77 10.67 12.24
N GLN A 41 13.49 10.95 13.33
CA GLN A 41 12.88 11.47 14.56
C GLN A 41 12.27 12.86 14.39
N GLU A 42 12.79 13.68 13.48
CA GLU A 42 12.27 15.03 13.25
C GLU A 42 10.98 14.98 12.42
N GLY A 43 10.92 14.09 11.43
CA GLY A 43 9.71 13.75 10.67
C GLY A 43 8.60 13.23 11.57
N ILE A 44 8.92 12.33 12.52
CA ILE A 44 7.95 11.86 13.53
C ILE A 44 7.44 13.01 14.39
N LYS A 45 8.33 13.85 14.93
CA LYS A 45 7.93 15.02 15.74
C LYS A 45 7.08 15.99 14.94
N HIS A 46 7.40 16.19 13.66
CA HIS A 46 6.60 17.02 12.77
C HIS A 46 5.19 16.43 12.60
N ALA A 47 5.08 15.13 12.32
CA ALA A 47 3.80 14.44 12.21
C ALA A 47 2.99 14.52 13.52
N VAL A 48 3.62 14.35 14.68
CA VAL A 48 2.97 14.55 16.00
C VAL A 48 2.44 15.98 16.15
N GLY A 49 3.19 16.97 15.67
CA GLY A 49 2.77 18.37 15.64
C GLY A 49 1.54 18.64 14.76
N LEU A 50 1.17 17.73 13.86
CA LEU A 50 -0.06 17.83 13.09
C LEU A 50 -1.30 17.49 13.92
N VAL A 51 -1.17 16.85 15.09
CA VAL A 51 -2.32 16.54 15.94
C VAL A 51 -2.81 17.81 16.66
N GLN A 52 -3.95 18.34 16.23
CA GLN A 52 -4.54 19.60 16.70
C GLN A 52 -5.89 19.38 17.40
N ASP A 53 -6.74 18.49 16.88
CA ASP A 53 -8.09 18.27 17.42
C ASP A 53 -8.28 16.89 18.08
N GLY A 54 -7.33 15.96 17.88
CA GLY A 54 -7.34 14.62 18.46
C GLY A 54 -8.32 13.66 17.79
N ARG A 55 -8.87 14.01 16.61
CA ARG A 55 -9.78 13.15 15.86
C ARG A 55 -9.00 12.01 15.22
N THR A 56 -9.43 10.78 15.49
CA THR A 56 -8.85 9.58 14.90
C THR A 56 -9.76 8.96 13.85
N VAL A 57 -9.19 8.48 12.75
CA VAL A 57 -9.89 7.79 11.67
C VAL A 57 -9.19 6.47 11.36
N SER A 58 -9.92 5.36 11.53
CA SER A 58 -9.51 4.04 11.05
C SER A 58 -9.52 4.03 9.53
N CYS A 59 -8.43 3.58 8.92
CA CYS A 59 -8.32 3.36 7.49
C CYS A 59 -8.31 1.87 7.13
N SER A 60 -8.84 1.03 8.01
CA SER A 60 -9.04 -0.41 7.75
C SER A 60 -10.42 -0.68 7.21
N ASN A 61 -10.50 -1.57 6.22
CA ASN A 61 -11.71 -2.33 5.95
C ASN A 61 -12.03 -3.25 7.15
N PRO A 62 -13.30 -3.57 7.40
CA PRO A 62 -13.66 -4.67 8.29
C PRO A 62 -13.02 -5.96 7.79
N LEU A 63 -12.66 -6.86 8.71
CA LEU A 63 -12.12 -8.16 8.35
C LEU A 63 -13.08 -8.89 7.39
N ALA A 64 -12.58 -9.32 6.22
CA ALA A 64 -13.40 -9.79 5.12
C ALA A 64 -13.90 -11.23 5.35
N THR A 65 -14.83 -11.39 6.29
CA THR A 65 -15.60 -12.63 6.46
C THR A 65 -16.59 -12.80 5.32
N SER A 66 -17.19 -13.98 5.18
CA SER A 66 -18.25 -14.24 4.19
C SER A 66 -19.50 -13.38 4.39
N ALA A 67 -19.71 -12.83 5.58
CA ALA A 67 -20.80 -11.88 5.84
C ALA A 67 -20.45 -10.44 5.40
N VAL A 68 -19.18 -10.07 5.46
CA VAL A 68 -18.69 -8.72 5.10
C VAL A 68 -18.50 -8.62 3.58
N VAL A 69 -17.86 -9.61 2.97
CA VAL A 69 -17.71 -9.72 1.52
C VAL A 69 -18.25 -11.09 1.09
N PRO A 70 -19.55 -11.17 0.73
CA PRO A 70 -20.20 -12.43 0.38
C PRO A 70 -19.90 -12.91 -1.04
N ASP A 71 -19.44 -12.02 -1.91
CA ASP A 71 -19.05 -12.40 -3.27
C ASP A 71 -17.74 -13.20 -3.25
N GLU A 72 -17.84 -14.51 -3.46
CA GLU A 72 -16.71 -15.45 -3.51
C GLU A 72 -15.74 -15.14 -4.67
N ARG A 73 -16.18 -14.42 -5.70
CA ARG A 73 -15.32 -14.00 -6.82
C ARG A 73 -14.34 -12.90 -6.38
N ARG A 74 -14.80 -12.00 -5.51
CA ARG A 74 -14.00 -10.94 -4.88
C ARG A 74 -13.24 -11.44 -3.65
N ASN A 75 -13.81 -12.38 -2.89
CA ASN A 75 -13.24 -12.93 -1.67
C ASN A 75 -13.21 -14.46 -1.71
N GLY A 76 -12.27 -15.02 -2.48
CA GLY A 76 -12.13 -16.48 -2.61
C GLY A 76 -11.61 -17.20 -1.36
N ARG A 77 -11.16 -16.46 -0.34
CA ARG A 77 -10.65 -16.98 0.95
C ARG A 77 -11.13 -16.09 2.11
N PRO A 78 -12.44 -16.13 2.45
CA PRO A 78 -12.98 -15.31 3.51
C PRO A 78 -12.30 -15.60 4.84
N ALA A 79 -12.17 -14.56 5.65
CA ALA A 79 -11.66 -14.69 7.01
C ALA A 79 -12.66 -15.47 7.89
N ASP A 80 -12.10 -16.29 8.78
CA ASP A 80 -12.84 -16.92 9.87
C ASP A 80 -12.99 -15.93 11.02
N HIS A 81 -14.21 -15.73 11.51
CA HIS A 81 -14.49 -15.10 12.78
C HIS A 81 -15.46 -15.99 13.56
N ILE A 82 -14.92 -16.79 14.47
CA ILE A 82 -15.68 -17.79 15.21
C ILE A 82 -15.76 -17.37 16.67
N MET A 83 -16.99 -17.17 17.14
CA MET A 83 -17.26 -16.77 18.52
C MET A 83 -17.71 -17.95 19.38
N SER A 84 -17.15 -18.01 20.58
CA SER A 84 -17.63 -18.84 21.69
C SER A 84 -18.33 -17.94 22.71
N VAL A 85 -19.52 -18.34 23.16
CA VAL A 85 -20.32 -17.56 24.12
C VAL A 85 -20.72 -18.47 25.27
N GLY A 86 -20.28 -18.11 26.48
CA GLY A 86 -20.66 -18.74 27.73
C GLY A 86 -21.52 -17.82 28.61
N PRO A 87 -22.02 -18.31 29.76
CA PRO A 87 -22.91 -17.53 30.63
C PRO A 87 -22.33 -16.24 31.20
N SER A 88 -21.00 -16.08 31.21
CA SER A 88 -20.30 -14.95 31.83
C SER A 88 -19.16 -14.36 30.98
N ALA A 89 -18.88 -14.91 29.81
CA ALA A 89 -17.79 -14.47 28.94
C ALA A 89 -17.99 -14.96 27.51
N SER A 90 -17.35 -14.28 26.58
CA SER A 90 -17.20 -14.70 25.19
C SER A 90 -15.72 -14.71 24.80
N GLY A 91 -15.38 -15.41 23.72
CA GLY A 91 -14.04 -15.40 23.14
C GLY A 91 -14.09 -15.65 21.65
N ASP A 92 -13.01 -15.27 20.96
CA ASP A 92 -12.92 -15.23 19.50
C ASP A 92 -11.77 -16.10 19.00
N TYR A 93 -11.98 -16.76 17.86
CA TYR A 93 -10.94 -17.25 16.98
C TYR A 93 -11.01 -16.49 15.66
N VAL A 94 -9.85 -16.04 15.19
CA VAL A 94 -9.71 -15.35 13.90
C VAL A 94 -8.67 -16.07 13.06
N GLY A 95 -9.05 -16.44 11.83
CA GLY A 95 -8.16 -16.92 10.78
C GLY A 95 -8.29 -16.02 9.55
N VAL A 96 -7.19 -15.59 8.96
CA VAL A 96 -7.22 -14.61 7.85
C VAL A 96 -6.18 -14.90 6.79
N SER A 97 -6.62 -14.91 5.53
CA SER A 97 -5.76 -14.83 4.34
C SER A 97 -5.76 -13.36 3.89
N TYR A 98 -4.71 -12.62 4.22
CA TYR A 98 -4.68 -11.18 3.99
C TYR A 98 -4.09 -10.75 2.64
N HIS A 99 -3.11 -11.52 2.11
CA HIS A 99 -2.54 -11.34 0.77
C HIS A 99 -3.57 -11.59 -0.33
N GLY A 100 -4.35 -10.56 -0.65
CA GLY A 100 -5.50 -10.57 -1.52
C GLY A 100 -6.07 -9.16 -1.68
N PHE A 101 -7.34 -9.04 -2.05
CA PHE A 101 -7.92 -7.76 -2.54
C PHE A 101 -9.00 -7.16 -1.64
N VAL A 102 -9.16 -7.68 -0.41
CA VAL A 102 -10.31 -7.33 0.45
C VAL A 102 -9.95 -7.02 1.90
N ASN A 103 -8.81 -7.51 2.39
CA ASN A 103 -8.36 -7.24 3.76
C ASN A 103 -7.32 -6.12 3.73
N THR A 104 -7.44 -5.14 4.63
CA THR A 104 -6.39 -4.15 4.83
C THR A 104 -5.16 -4.81 5.44
N HIS A 105 -4.03 -4.76 4.74
CA HIS A 105 -2.79 -5.42 5.18
C HIS A 105 -1.56 -4.67 4.73
N ILE A 106 -0.43 -4.98 5.37
CA ILE A 106 0.88 -4.52 4.95
C ILE A 106 1.68 -5.69 4.36
N ASP A 107 2.34 -5.46 3.24
CA ASP A 107 3.28 -6.40 2.61
C ASP A 107 4.70 -6.17 3.10
N ALA A 108 5.33 -7.25 3.55
CA ALA A 108 6.72 -7.23 3.98
C ALA A 108 7.69 -7.30 2.79
N LEU A 109 8.95 -6.94 3.01
CA LEU A 109 9.98 -6.96 1.96
C LEU A 109 10.39 -8.38 1.53
N CYS A 110 9.87 -9.41 2.18
CA CYS A 110 9.94 -10.81 1.76
C CYS A 110 8.71 -11.32 0.99
N HIS A 111 7.76 -10.44 0.66
CA HIS A 111 6.53 -10.83 -0.05
C HIS A 111 6.77 -11.07 -1.55
N ILE A 112 7.49 -10.16 -2.22
CA ILE A 112 7.72 -10.17 -3.68
C ILE A 112 9.21 -10.19 -3.98
N PHE A 113 9.60 -10.96 -5.00
CA PHE A 113 10.98 -11.18 -5.40
C PHE A 113 11.25 -10.48 -6.74
N THR A 114 12.51 -10.22 -7.08
CA THR A 114 12.90 -9.60 -8.36
C THR A 114 12.57 -10.45 -9.59
N GLY A 115 12.27 -11.74 -9.41
CA GLY A 115 11.97 -12.72 -10.45
C GLY A 115 11.79 -14.13 -9.90
N ASP A 116 11.81 -15.15 -10.76
CA ASP A 116 11.77 -16.55 -10.33
C ASP A 116 13.02 -16.90 -9.52
N ALA A 117 12.83 -17.43 -8.31
CA ALA A 117 13.93 -17.81 -7.41
C ALA A 117 14.87 -18.87 -8.03
N ASN A 118 14.35 -19.76 -8.90
CA ASN A 118 15.13 -20.77 -9.61
C ASN A 118 15.93 -20.20 -10.79
N GLU A 119 15.58 -19.00 -11.24
CA GLU A 119 16.26 -18.28 -12.33
C GLU A 119 17.14 -17.13 -11.80
N GLY A 120 17.41 -17.12 -10.49
CA GLY A 120 18.28 -16.12 -9.86
C GLY A 120 17.55 -14.89 -9.32
N GLY A 121 16.22 -14.94 -9.21
CA GLY A 121 15.43 -13.95 -8.48
C GLY A 121 15.94 -13.78 -7.05
N ARG A 122 15.82 -12.56 -6.52
CA ARG A 122 16.32 -12.15 -5.20
C ARG A 122 15.25 -11.42 -4.43
N LEU A 123 15.44 -11.33 -3.12
CA LEU A 123 14.69 -10.45 -2.24
C LEU A 123 15.30 -9.05 -2.22
N TYR A 124 14.61 -8.10 -1.59
CA TYR A 124 15.20 -6.80 -1.29
C TYR A 124 16.57 -6.93 -0.62
N ASN A 125 17.50 -6.07 -1.03
CA ASN A 125 18.89 -5.99 -0.57
C ASN A 125 19.70 -7.27 -0.83
N ASP A 126 19.51 -7.87 -2.02
CA ASP A 126 20.19 -9.08 -2.50
C ASP A 126 20.09 -10.27 -1.53
N ARG A 127 18.98 -10.41 -0.79
CA ARG A 127 18.80 -11.57 0.09
C ARG A 127 18.39 -12.82 -0.68
N ASP A 128 18.84 -13.97 -0.20
CA ASP A 128 18.56 -15.28 -0.81
C ASP A 128 17.08 -15.67 -0.58
N PRO A 129 16.29 -15.92 -1.64
CA PRO A 129 14.93 -16.44 -1.51
C PRO A 129 14.80 -17.71 -0.66
N ALA A 130 15.83 -18.54 -0.56
CA ALA A 130 15.83 -19.74 0.27
C ALA A 130 15.64 -19.45 1.77
N LEU A 131 15.79 -18.19 2.20
CA LEU A 131 15.50 -17.72 3.56
C LEU A 131 14.00 -17.60 3.84
N VAL A 132 13.13 -17.65 2.83
CA VAL A 132 11.67 -17.70 2.98
C VAL A 132 11.22 -19.15 2.97
N THR A 133 10.79 -19.66 4.12
CA THR A 133 10.44 -21.08 4.31
C THR A 133 8.97 -21.26 4.66
N GLU A 134 8.48 -22.49 4.62
CA GLU A 134 7.12 -22.84 5.06
C GLU A 134 6.86 -22.52 6.54
N THR A 135 7.91 -22.37 7.35
CA THR A 135 7.83 -22.03 8.77
C THR A 135 8.03 -20.54 9.07
N GLY A 136 8.25 -19.72 8.03
CA GLY A 136 8.50 -18.29 8.14
C GLY A 136 9.75 -17.83 7.38
N ALA A 137 9.82 -16.53 7.13
CA ALA A 137 10.98 -15.86 6.56
C ALA A 137 12.03 -15.55 7.64
N LEU A 138 13.30 -15.78 7.31
CA LEU A 138 14.46 -15.47 8.16
C LEU A 138 15.06 -14.08 7.87
N THR A 139 14.50 -13.36 6.91
CA THR A 139 14.90 -12.02 6.49
C THR A 139 13.69 -11.26 5.96
N ASN A 140 13.75 -9.94 6.01
CA ASN A 140 12.82 -9.03 5.35
C ASN A 140 11.35 -9.23 5.78
N SER A 141 11.14 -9.81 6.96
CA SER A 141 9.82 -10.16 7.49
C SER A 141 9.16 -8.99 8.23
N VAL A 142 7.83 -9.06 8.35
CA VAL A 142 7.02 -8.00 8.94
C VAL A 142 7.37 -7.71 10.41
N ASP A 143 7.90 -8.70 11.14
CA ASP A 143 8.27 -8.55 12.55
C ASP A 143 9.50 -7.65 12.78
N ASN A 144 10.22 -7.28 11.71
CA ASN A 144 11.18 -6.17 11.76
C ASN A 144 10.51 -4.84 12.16
N TRP A 145 9.20 -4.70 11.92
CA TRP A 145 8.42 -3.48 12.21
C TRP A 145 7.55 -3.60 13.47
N ARG A 146 7.95 -4.49 14.39
CA ARG A 146 7.25 -4.78 15.66
C ARG A 146 7.00 -3.56 16.56
N ASP A 147 7.79 -2.51 16.43
CA ASP A 147 7.66 -1.28 17.23
C ASP A 147 6.66 -0.28 16.61
N GLY A 148 6.01 -0.66 15.50
CA GLY A 148 5.07 0.15 14.76
C GLY A 148 5.75 1.13 13.81
N ILE A 149 4.96 1.59 12.84
CA ILE A 149 5.33 2.61 11.87
C ILE A 149 4.52 3.86 12.22
N VAL A 150 5.22 4.92 12.61
CA VAL A 150 4.60 6.19 12.99
C VAL A 150 5.30 7.28 12.21
N THR A 151 4.58 8.03 11.37
CA THR A 151 5.12 9.12 10.54
C THR A 151 3.97 9.96 10.00
N ARG A 152 4.27 10.92 9.11
CA ARG A 152 3.26 11.70 8.41
C ARG A 152 2.61 10.85 7.31
N GLY A 153 1.28 10.75 7.35
CA GLY A 153 0.48 10.23 6.25
C GLY A 153 -0.08 11.38 5.42
N VAL A 154 -0.12 11.21 4.11
CA VAL A 154 -0.65 12.19 3.16
C VAL A 154 -1.70 11.51 2.27
N LEU A 155 -2.92 12.04 2.27
CA LEU A 155 -3.99 11.54 1.42
C LEU A 155 -3.99 12.23 0.05
N TYR A 156 -3.92 11.42 -1.01
CA TYR A 156 -4.08 11.78 -2.41
C TYR A 156 -5.47 11.34 -2.88
N ASP A 157 -6.46 12.25 -2.84
CA ASP A 157 -7.86 11.98 -3.21
C ASP A 157 -8.10 12.23 -4.70
N ILE A 158 -7.69 11.26 -5.53
CA ILE A 158 -7.69 11.41 -6.99
C ILE A 158 -9.10 11.50 -7.60
N PRO A 159 -10.11 10.71 -7.16
CA PRO A 159 -11.49 10.91 -7.62
C PRO A 159 -11.97 12.35 -7.36
N ARG A 160 -11.69 12.91 -6.18
CA ARG A 160 -12.04 14.31 -5.88
C ARG A 160 -11.33 15.29 -6.80
N MET A 161 -10.03 15.10 -7.06
CA MET A 161 -9.28 15.91 -8.01
C MET A 161 -9.92 15.92 -9.40
N ARG A 162 -10.38 14.74 -9.85
CA ARG A 162 -10.98 14.52 -11.17
C ARG A 162 -12.49 14.81 -11.22
N GLY A 163 -13.12 15.19 -10.10
CA GLY A 163 -14.56 15.44 -10.02
C GLY A 163 -15.41 14.17 -10.20
N GLN A 164 -14.88 13.02 -9.78
CA GLN A 164 -15.47 11.69 -9.91
C GLN A 164 -15.74 11.08 -8.54
N ASP A 165 -16.63 10.08 -8.49
CA ASP A 165 -16.91 9.32 -7.27
C ASP A 165 -15.83 8.26 -6.98
N TYR A 166 -15.37 7.59 -8.03
CA TYR A 166 -14.33 6.57 -8.05
C TYR A 166 -13.61 6.62 -9.42
N LEU A 167 -12.43 6.00 -9.51
CA LEU A 167 -11.66 5.96 -10.76
C LEU A 167 -12.25 5.01 -11.79
N GLU A 168 -12.22 5.40 -13.06
CA GLU A 168 -12.58 4.53 -14.18
C GLU A 168 -11.39 3.63 -14.55
N THR A 169 -11.67 2.45 -15.09
CA THR A 169 -10.63 1.46 -15.42
C THR A 169 -9.64 1.99 -16.46
N ASP A 170 -10.09 2.76 -17.44
CA ASP A 170 -9.30 3.24 -18.59
C ASP A 170 -8.44 4.48 -18.31
N ASN A 171 -8.51 5.03 -17.10
CA ASN A 171 -7.78 6.24 -16.72
C ASN A 171 -7.05 6.03 -15.37
N PRO A 172 -5.92 5.29 -15.36
CA PRO A 172 -5.19 5.00 -14.14
C PRO A 172 -4.64 6.26 -13.45
N VAL A 173 -4.27 6.14 -12.17
CA VAL A 173 -3.50 7.18 -11.46
C VAL A 173 -2.06 7.13 -11.90
N GLU A 174 -1.56 8.26 -12.38
CA GLU A 174 -0.18 8.42 -12.82
C GLU A 174 0.58 9.30 -11.83
N GLY A 175 1.92 9.26 -11.84
CA GLY A 175 2.73 10.01 -10.88
C GLY A 175 2.54 11.53 -10.97
N TRP A 176 2.17 12.06 -12.14
CA TRP A 176 1.85 13.49 -12.27
C TRP A 176 0.48 13.84 -11.66
N ASP A 177 -0.45 12.90 -11.51
CA ASP A 177 -1.69 13.15 -10.76
C ASP A 177 -1.38 13.38 -9.27
N LEU A 178 -0.39 12.65 -8.72
CA LEU A 178 0.07 12.87 -7.35
C LEU A 178 0.71 14.25 -7.20
N GLU A 179 1.55 14.65 -8.16
CA GLU A 179 2.15 15.98 -8.19
C GLU A 179 1.10 17.11 -8.29
N ASP A 180 0.13 16.95 -9.19
CA ASP A 180 -0.95 17.91 -9.40
C ASP A 180 -1.85 18.01 -8.17
N TRP A 181 -2.17 16.87 -7.54
CA TRP A 181 -2.93 16.86 -6.30
C TRP A 181 -2.20 17.61 -5.19
N ALA A 182 -0.95 17.25 -4.91
CA ALA A 182 -0.13 17.88 -3.88
C ALA A 182 -0.08 19.40 -4.06
N LYS A 183 0.16 19.88 -5.29
CA LYS A 183 0.13 21.31 -5.64
C LYS A 183 -1.24 21.94 -5.40
N SER A 184 -2.33 21.25 -5.75
CA SER A 184 -3.70 21.77 -5.64
C SER A 184 -4.16 21.99 -4.20
N VAL A 185 -3.68 21.16 -3.25
CA VAL A 185 -4.01 21.25 -1.82
C VAL A 185 -2.87 21.79 -0.96
N GLY A 186 -1.78 22.26 -1.59
CA GLY A 186 -0.67 22.92 -0.91
C GLY A 186 0.20 22.00 -0.05
N ILE A 187 0.28 20.71 -0.42
CA ILE A 187 1.17 19.75 0.24
C ILE A 187 2.54 19.79 -0.42
N GLU A 188 3.57 19.97 0.40
CA GLU A 188 4.96 19.72 0.02
C GLU A 188 5.37 18.32 0.54
N PRO A 189 5.74 17.38 -0.34
CA PRO A 189 6.24 16.07 0.05
C PRO A 189 7.49 16.18 0.94
N ARG A 190 7.66 15.23 1.86
CA ARG A 190 8.82 15.15 2.76
C ARG A 190 9.32 13.72 2.82
N ASP A 191 10.62 13.60 3.07
CA ASP A 191 11.24 12.33 3.41
C ASP A 191 10.45 11.62 4.51
N GLY A 192 10.13 10.35 4.26
CA GLY A 192 9.45 9.51 5.23
C GLY A 192 7.92 9.57 5.18
N ASP A 193 7.34 10.36 4.27
CA ASP A 193 5.89 10.40 4.07
C ASP A 193 5.34 9.04 3.64
N ILE A 194 4.16 8.70 4.16
CA ILE A 194 3.35 7.62 3.63
C ILE A 194 2.37 8.23 2.63
N VAL A 195 2.49 7.84 1.36
CA VAL A 195 1.63 8.28 0.24
C VAL A 195 0.40 7.38 0.20
N LEU A 196 -0.78 7.94 0.50
CA LEU A 196 -2.05 7.21 0.53
C LEU A 196 -2.92 7.62 -0.65
N VAL A 197 -3.07 6.74 -1.65
CA VAL A 197 -3.87 7.02 -2.85
C VAL A 197 -5.28 6.48 -2.68
N ARG A 198 -6.26 7.39 -2.66
CA ARG A 198 -7.68 7.02 -2.74
C ARG A 198 -8.12 6.96 -4.19
N SER A 199 -8.77 5.85 -4.54
CA SER A 199 -9.35 5.54 -5.84
C SER A 199 -10.88 5.37 -5.79
N GLY A 200 -11.46 5.32 -4.58
CA GLY A 200 -12.91 5.23 -4.38
C GLY A 200 -13.45 3.79 -4.41
N SER A 201 -12.70 2.85 -3.82
CA SER A 201 -12.99 1.40 -3.87
C SER A 201 -14.43 1.04 -3.48
N ASP A 202 -14.93 1.56 -2.35
CA ASP A 202 -16.29 1.27 -1.87
C ASP A 202 -17.37 1.69 -2.87
N LYS A 203 -17.21 2.87 -3.48
CA LYS A 203 -18.13 3.39 -4.48
C LYS A 203 -18.05 2.61 -5.80
N PHE A 204 -16.84 2.22 -6.22
CA PHE A 204 -16.65 1.37 -7.40
C PHE A 204 -17.41 0.04 -7.24
N TRP A 205 -17.22 -0.66 -6.13
CA TRP A 205 -17.89 -1.95 -5.89
C TRP A 205 -19.40 -1.81 -5.70
N ALA A 206 -19.87 -0.72 -5.08
CA ALA A 206 -21.30 -0.46 -4.95
C ALA A 206 -21.97 -0.17 -6.31
N ALA A 207 -21.26 0.51 -7.21
CA ALA A 207 -21.74 0.81 -8.56
C ALA A 207 -21.66 -0.40 -9.52
N ASN A 208 -20.76 -1.35 -9.25
CA ASN A 208 -20.50 -2.51 -10.09
C ASN A 208 -20.63 -3.84 -9.32
N PRO A 209 -21.82 -4.17 -8.78
CA PRO A 209 -22.02 -5.34 -7.92
C PRO A 209 -21.81 -6.69 -8.62
N ASP A 210 -21.91 -6.71 -9.96
CA ASP A 210 -21.73 -7.91 -10.79
C ASP A 210 -20.35 -7.95 -11.48
N PHE A 211 -19.42 -7.06 -11.10
CA PHE A 211 -18.10 -7.00 -11.71
C PHE A 211 -17.30 -8.29 -11.45
N GLU A 212 -16.84 -8.93 -12.52
CA GLU A 212 -16.02 -10.14 -12.41
C GLU A 212 -14.54 -9.76 -12.26
N PHE A 213 -14.07 -9.78 -11.01
CA PHE A 213 -12.66 -9.60 -10.68
C PHE A 213 -11.80 -10.72 -11.29
N SER A 214 -10.64 -10.36 -11.83
CA SER A 214 -9.64 -11.32 -12.33
C SER A 214 -8.25 -11.06 -11.76
N PHE A 215 -7.37 -12.05 -11.89
CA PHE A 215 -5.92 -11.87 -11.70
C PHE A 215 -5.17 -12.15 -13.01
N PRO A 216 -4.29 -11.25 -13.51
CA PRO A 216 -3.95 -9.92 -12.97
C PRO A 216 -5.17 -9.00 -12.77
N PRO A 217 -5.09 -8.02 -11.84
CA PRO A 217 -6.21 -7.13 -11.53
C PRO A 217 -6.77 -6.49 -12.80
N ASN A 218 -8.09 -6.49 -12.96
CA ASN A 218 -8.80 -5.81 -14.04
C ASN A 218 -9.56 -4.55 -13.55
N THR A 219 -9.32 -4.14 -12.30
CA THR A 219 -9.96 -3.00 -11.64
C THR A 219 -9.28 -1.67 -12.00
N PRO A 220 -9.92 -0.53 -11.70
CA PRO A 220 -9.22 0.75 -11.64
C PRO A 220 -8.06 0.69 -10.65
N GLY A 221 -7.08 1.59 -10.80
CA GLY A 221 -5.94 1.64 -9.90
C GLY A 221 -4.82 2.51 -10.42
N ASN A 222 -3.61 2.14 -10.01
CA ASN A 222 -2.40 2.93 -10.20
C ASN A 222 -1.56 2.42 -11.38
N ALA A 223 -0.95 3.33 -12.14
CA ALA A 223 -0.02 3.02 -13.22
C ALA A 223 1.44 3.10 -12.76
N PRO A 224 2.39 2.43 -13.44
CA PRO A 224 3.78 2.36 -12.99
C PRO A 224 4.48 3.71 -12.78
N SER A 225 4.05 4.78 -13.45
CA SER A 225 4.72 6.08 -13.34
C SER A 225 4.69 6.65 -11.92
N ILE A 226 3.79 6.21 -11.04
CA ILE A 226 3.79 6.61 -9.62
C ILE A 226 5.11 6.25 -8.91
N ILE A 227 5.81 5.22 -9.38
CA ILE A 227 7.08 4.75 -8.79
C ILE A 227 8.12 5.87 -8.80
N GLU A 228 8.16 6.67 -9.87
CA GLU A 228 9.06 7.81 -9.96
C GLU A 228 8.73 8.87 -8.91
N TYR A 229 7.45 9.19 -8.73
CA TYR A 229 7.01 10.13 -7.71
C TYR A 229 7.41 9.66 -6.30
N LEU A 230 7.17 8.39 -6.00
CA LEU A 230 7.49 7.79 -4.70
C LEU A 230 8.99 7.83 -4.41
N TYR A 231 9.82 7.51 -5.40
CA TYR A 231 11.27 7.54 -5.27
C TYR A 231 11.80 8.98 -5.10
N ASP A 232 11.37 9.90 -5.96
CA ASP A 232 11.87 11.29 -5.98
C ASP A 232 11.46 12.08 -4.73
N THR A 233 10.35 11.68 -4.10
CA THR A 233 9.86 12.29 -2.84
C THR A 233 10.33 11.56 -1.58
N ASN A 234 11.18 10.53 -1.71
CA ASN A 234 11.63 9.68 -0.60
C ASN A 234 10.45 9.16 0.27
N ALA A 235 9.37 8.75 -0.38
CA ALA A 235 8.23 8.16 0.30
C ALA A 235 8.67 6.89 1.07
N SER A 236 8.18 6.73 2.30
CA SER A 236 8.50 5.56 3.11
C SER A 236 7.62 4.35 2.79
N MET A 237 6.40 4.59 2.33
CA MET A 237 5.43 3.54 2.02
C MET A 237 4.36 4.09 1.08
N LEU A 238 3.83 3.22 0.23
CA LEU A 238 2.63 3.47 -0.56
C LEU A 238 1.46 2.72 0.07
N GLY A 239 0.31 3.39 0.20
CA GLY A 239 -0.95 2.75 0.56
C GLY A 239 -2.06 3.14 -0.41
N TRP A 240 -2.99 2.23 -0.64
CA TRP A 240 -4.09 2.44 -1.58
C TRP A 240 -5.37 1.69 -1.16
N ASP A 241 -6.50 2.10 -1.71
CA ASP A 241 -7.80 1.40 -1.58
C ASP A 241 -8.15 0.51 -2.80
N LEU A 242 -7.44 0.72 -3.92
CA LEU A 242 -7.36 -0.15 -5.10
C LEU A 242 -5.90 -0.19 -5.57
N GLN A 243 -5.39 -1.39 -5.86
CA GLN A 243 -3.98 -1.65 -6.18
C GLN A 243 -3.59 -1.11 -7.58
N GLU A 244 -2.83 -1.87 -8.36
CA GLU A 244 -2.51 -1.51 -9.73
C GLU A 244 -3.71 -1.57 -10.66
N SER A 245 -3.69 -0.68 -11.67
CA SER A 245 -4.69 -0.66 -12.71
C SER A 245 -4.58 -1.88 -13.61
N GLY A 246 -5.75 -2.45 -13.94
CA GLY A 246 -5.86 -3.43 -15.01
C GLY A 246 -5.76 -2.85 -16.42
N HIS A 247 -5.94 -1.54 -16.57
CA HIS A 247 -5.63 -0.86 -17.82
C HIS A 247 -4.14 -0.52 -17.85
N GLN A 248 -3.43 -1.18 -18.76
CA GLN A 248 -2.03 -0.90 -19.03
C GLN A 248 -1.87 -0.28 -20.41
N HIS A 249 -1.15 0.83 -20.49
CA HIS A 249 -0.82 1.48 -21.77
C HIS A 249 0.10 0.61 -22.65
N TYR A 250 0.85 -0.31 -22.03
CA TYR A 250 1.73 -1.29 -22.67
C TYR A 250 1.61 -2.64 -21.96
N GLU A 251 1.92 -3.73 -22.65
CA GLU A 251 1.99 -5.07 -22.05
C GLU A 251 3.29 -5.22 -21.25
N TYR A 252 3.30 -4.72 -20.01
CA TYR A 252 4.49 -4.79 -19.17
C TYR A 252 4.84 -6.26 -18.84
N PRO A 253 6.13 -6.64 -18.81
CA PRO A 253 6.56 -7.99 -18.50
C PRO A 253 6.56 -8.24 -16.98
N ALA A 254 5.39 -8.07 -16.34
CA ALA A 254 5.18 -8.22 -14.91
C ALA A 254 3.71 -8.61 -14.63
N ARG A 255 3.49 -9.39 -13.57
CA ARG A 255 2.12 -9.78 -13.16
C ARG A 255 1.46 -8.68 -12.36
N ILE A 256 2.26 -7.96 -11.57
CA ILE A 256 1.83 -6.91 -10.66
C ILE A 256 2.87 -5.78 -10.75
N VAL A 257 2.58 -4.77 -11.58
CA VAL A 257 3.60 -3.87 -12.13
C VAL A 257 4.26 -2.94 -11.11
N ILE A 258 3.55 -2.54 -10.05
CA ILE A 258 4.14 -1.68 -9.02
C ILE A 258 4.83 -2.55 -7.98
N HIS A 259 4.18 -3.61 -7.48
CA HIS A 259 4.76 -4.54 -6.50
C HIS A 259 6.11 -5.11 -6.95
N GLU A 260 6.23 -5.56 -8.21
CA GLU A 260 7.46 -6.16 -8.74
C GLU A 260 8.63 -5.17 -8.88
N VAL A 261 8.41 -3.88 -8.67
CA VAL A 261 9.46 -2.86 -8.59
C VAL A 261 9.68 -2.40 -7.16
N VAL A 262 8.62 -1.92 -6.50
CA VAL A 262 8.76 -1.18 -5.24
C VAL A 262 9.18 -2.09 -4.08
N ILE A 263 8.66 -3.32 -3.98
CA ILE A 263 9.05 -4.23 -2.89
C ILE A 263 10.49 -4.72 -3.08
N PRO A 264 10.83 -5.46 -4.15
CA PRO A 264 12.12 -6.14 -4.22
C PRO A 264 13.27 -5.23 -4.63
N HIS A 265 13.05 -4.11 -5.32
CA HIS A 265 14.13 -3.20 -5.75
C HIS A 265 14.20 -1.94 -4.87
N MET A 266 13.08 -1.24 -4.68
CA MET A 266 13.06 -0.03 -3.87
C MET A 266 13.11 -0.32 -2.37
N GLY A 267 12.66 -1.50 -1.93
CA GLY A 267 12.56 -1.84 -0.51
C GLY A 267 11.37 -1.16 0.16
N MET A 268 10.28 -0.94 -0.58
CA MET A 268 9.10 -0.24 -0.10
C MET A 268 7.99 -1.20 0.31
N PRO A 269 7.53 -1.16 1.58
CA PRO A 269 6.32 -1.86 1.99
C PRO A 269 5.08 -1.29 1.29
N LEU A 270 4.04 -2.09 1.17
CA LEU A 270 2.76 -1.66 0.61
C LEU A 270 1.64 -1.82 1.64
N LEU A 271 0.77 -0.82 1.76
CA LEU A 271 -0.46 -0.88 2.52
C LEU A 271 -1.64 -1.12 1.57
N ASP A 272 -2.05 -2.37 1.50
CA ASP A 272 -3.02 -2.86 0.55
C ASP A 272 -4.44 -2.84 1.08
N ASN A 273 -5.39 -2.54 0.19
CA ASN A 273 -6.84 -2.51 0.45
C ASN A 273 -7.21 -1.71 1.70
N ALA A 274 -6.59 -0.55 1.91
CA ALA A 274 -7.02 0.38 2.94
C ALA A 274 -8.40 0.98 2.60
N ASN A 275 -9.09 1.52 3.60
CA ASN A 275 -10.36 2.23 3.41
C ASN A 275 -10.16 3.72 3.71
N PHE A 276 -10.21 4.55 2.66
CA PHE A 276 -10.00 5.99 2.79
C PHE A 276 -11.29 6.81 2.69
N GLU A 277 -12.48 6.20 2.65
CA GLU A 277 -13.74 6.94 2.48
C GLU A 277 -13.97 7.93 3.62
N ARG A 278 -13.96 7.44 4.86
CA ARG A 278 -14.12 8.31 6.03
C ARG A 278 -12.96 9.29 6.17
N LEU A 279 -11.74 8.87 5.83
CA LEU A 279 -10.56 9.74 5.89
C LEU A 279 -10.71 10.92 4.92
N ALA A 280 -11.12 10.66 3.68
CA ALA A 280 -11.34 11.69 2.66
C ALA A 280 -12.43 12.68 3.07
N GLU A 281 -13.50 12.23 3.72
CA GLU A 281 -14.52 13.11 4.30
C GLU A 281 -13.93 14.05 5.37
N VAL A 282 -13.13 13.51 6.30
CA VAL A 282 -12.46 14.33 7.33
C VAL A 282 -11.49 15.33 6.71
N CYS A 283 -10.69 14.90 5.74
CA CYS A 283 -9.76 15.78 5.05
C CYS A 283 -10.49 16.91 4.32
N ALA A 284 -11.61 16.60 3.66
CA ALA A 284 -12.43 17.59 2.96
C ALA A 284 -13.13 18.57 3.92
N GLU A 285 -13.62 18.08 5.07
CA GLU A 285 -14.25 18.90 6.11
C GLU A 285 -13.26 19.88 6.73
N THR A 286 -12.04 19.42 6.99
CA THR A 286 -10.99 20.21 7.69
C THR A 286 -10.10 21.01 6.75
N GLY A 287 -10.08 20.68 5.46
CA GLY A 287 -9.12 21.20 4.49
C GLY A 287 -7.69 20.68 4.71
N ARG A 288 -7.50 19.63 5.51
CA ARG A 288 -6.18 19.08 5.88
C ARG A 288 -6.03 17.68 5.31
N TYR A 289 -5.00 17.46 4.50
CA TYR A 289 -4.73 16.17 3.85
C TYR A 289 -3.45 15.50 4.36
N GLU A 290 -2.84 16.07 5.41
CA GLU A 290 -1.70 15.53 6.13
C GLU A 290 -2.03 15.35 7.62
N PHE A 291 -1.59 14.24 8.18
CA PHE A 291 -1.92 13.82 9.54
C PHE A 291 -0.84 12.90 10.11
N LEU A 292 -0.87 12.71 11.43
CA LEU A 292 -0.09 11.64 12.04
C LEU A 292 -0.72 10.30 11.66
N LEU A 293 0.06 9.40 11.06
CA LEU A 293 -0.38 8.05 10.74
C LEU A 293 0.36 7.04 11.62
N THR A 294 -0.41 6.14 12.24
CA THR A 294 0.12 5.01 13.01
C THR A 294 -0.32 3.71 12.37
N ILE A 295 0.63 2.83 12.06
CA ILE A 295 0.41 1.50 11.52
C ILE A 295 1.14 0.50 12.41
N ALA A 296 0.39 -0.40 13.03
CA ALA A 296 0.95 -1.42 13.91
C ALA A 296 0.68 -2.80 13.29
N PRO A 297 1.64 -3.39 12.57
CA PRO A 297 1.56 -4.80 12.20
C PRO A 297 1.54 -5.68 13.44
N LEU A 298 0.81 -6.79 13.35
CA LEU A 298 0.94 -7.87 14.31
C LEU A 298 2.39 -8.40 14.25
N VAL A 299 2.90 -8.83 15.40
CA VAL A 299 4.23 -9.44 15.49
C VAL A 299 4.15 -10.89 15.01
N VAL A 300 4.02 -11.07 13.70
CA VAL A 300 4.02 -12.37 13.02
C VAL A 300 5.48 -12.70 12.69
N ASN A 301 6.15 -13.45 13.55
CA ASN A 301 7.55 -13.83 13.35
C ASN A 301 7.73 -14.53 11.99
N GLY A 302 8.58 -13.97 11.12
CA GLY A 302 8.80 -14.48 9.78
C GLY A 302 7.62 -14.31 8.82
N GLY A 303 6.65 -13.46 9.16
CA GLY A 303 5.49 -13.18 8.31
C GLY A 303 5.87 -12.39 7.06
N THR A 304 5.25 -12.72 5.93
CA THR A 304 5.37 -11.97 4.67
C THR A 304 4.48 -10.73 4.62
N GLY A 305 3.73 -10.46 5.69
CA GLY A 305 2.87 -9.31 5.85
C GLY A 305 2.07 -9.41 7.15
N SER A 306 1.15 -8.49 7.35
CA SER A 306 0.23 -8.52 8.50
C SER A 306 -1.07 -7.80 8.15
N PRO A 307 -2.24 -8.28 8.62
CA PRO A 307 -3.40 -7.40 8.70
C PRO A 307 -3.08 -6.22 9.63
N VAL A 308 -3.58 -5.04 9.29
CA VAL A 308 -3.32 -3.81 10.04
C VAL A 308 -4.57 -2.96 10.12
N ASN A 309 -4.65 -2.15 11.18
CA ASN A 309 -5.58 -1.03 11.24
C ASN A 309 -4.78 0.29 11.26
N PRO A 310 -4.54 0.92 10.09
CA PRO A 310 -3.92 2.23 10.03
C PRO A 310 -4.82 3.28 10.66
N ILE A 311 -4.29 4.10 11.56
CA ILE A 311 -5.06 5.15 12.24
C ILE A 311 -4.46 6.51 11.89
N ALA A 312 -5.23 7.32 11.16
CA ALA A 312 -4.94 8.73 10.93
C ALA A 312 -5.41 9.55 12.13
N THR A 313 -4.58 10.48 12.62
CA THR A 313 -4.86 11.33 13.78
C THR A 313 -4.62 12.81 13.44
N PHE A 314 -5.64 13.65 13.66
CA PHE A 314 -5.69 15.06 13.29
C PHE A 314 -5.57 16.02 14.46
#